data_AF-A0A7X8VGJ3-F1
#
_entry.id   AF-A0A7X8VGJ3-F1
#
_cell.length_a   1.000
_cell.length_b   1.000
_cell.length_c   1.000
_cell.angle_alpha   90.00
_cell.angle_beta   90.00
_cell.angle_gamma   90.00
#
_symmetry.space_group_name_H-M   'P 1'
#
loop_
_entity.id
_entity.type
_entity.pdbx_description
1 polymer ?
#
loop_
_entity_poly.entity_id
_entity_poly.type
_entity_poly.pdbx_seq_one_letter_code
_entity_poly.pdbx_strand_id
1 'polypeptide(L)'
;PFIENDIPVFIDKPLVDNVEDLRTFIAWHEAGKHFLSSSSLRYQKDLEPYYKNRYELGQLVFIARTMQKYWTTYGMHALESLYPLLGEGFRSIQDVGPDPAAGKHHMLIKHDSGCTISLVQQYSISSPGFILCGTDASIVLKGSDTYYSFKKQMEVFVEYIRTGIEPYPFRETVVLAQLLIGGLISGREGGREVLLSEIV
;
A
#
# COMPACT_ATOMS: atom_id res chain seq x y z
N PRO A 1 -12.38 13.87 -17.73
CA PRO A 1 -12.43 13.62 -19.18
C PRO A 1 -12.38 12.14 -19.56
N PHE A 2 -11.34 11.36 -19.20
CA PHE A 2 -11.26 9.95 -19.63
C PHE A 2 -12.30 9.04 -18.95
N ILE A 3 -12.36 9.05 -17.61
CA ILE A 3 -13.30 8.24 -16.83
C ILE A 3 -14.76 8.57 -17.18
N GLU A 4 -15.09 9.85 -17.32
CA GLU A 4 -16.43 10.31 -17.70
C GLU A 4 -16.86 9.80 -19.08
N ASN A 5 -15.90 9.61 -20.00
CA ASN A 5 -16.12 9.09 -21.36
C ASN A 5 -15.89 7.58 -21.48
N ASP A 6 -15.87 6.85 -20.36
CA ASP A 6 -15.72 5.38 -20.31
C ASP A 6 -14.43 4.85 -20.96
N ILE A 7 -13.37 5.66 -20.95
CA ILE A 7 -12.04 5.25 -21.38
C ILE A 7 -11.31 4.65 -20.17
N PRO A 8 -10.85 3.39 -20.22
CA PRO A 8 -10.08 2.80 -19.13
C PRO A 8 -8.77 3.57 -18.85
N VAL A 9 -8.54 3.90 -17.58
CA VAL A 9 -7.38 4.71 -17.16
C VAL A 9 -6.50 3.95 -16.19
N PHE A 10 -5.18 4.03 -16.40
CA PHE A 10 -4.21 3.75 -15.35
C PHE A 10 -3.84 5.05 -14.64
N ILE A 11 -4.06 5.10 -13.32
CA ILE A 11 -3.75 6.24 -12.47
C ILE A 11 -2.56 5.87 -11.61
N ASP A 12 -1.41 6.52 -11.82
CA ASP A 12 -0.24 6.27 -10.98
C ASP A 12 -0.53 6.65 -9.52
N LYS A 13 0.18 6.01 -8.60
CA LYS A 13 -0.07 6.14 -7.17
C LYS A 13 0.28 7.53 -6.59
N PRO A 14 -0.34 7.90 -5.45
CA PRO A 14 -1.54 7.28 -4.89
C PRO A 14 -2.77 7.58 -5.74
N LEU A 15 -3.83 6.77 -5.62
CA LEU A 15 -5.11 7.10 -6.25
C LEU A 15 -5.62 8.47 -5.75
N VAL A 16 -5.61 8.65 -4.43
CA VAL A 16 -6.04 9.84 -3.69
C VAL A 16 -5.33 9.93 -2.35
N ASP A 17 -5.32 11.12 -1.75
CA ASP A 17 -4.75 11.40 -0.42
C ASP A 17 -5.74 12.04 0.56
N ASN A 18 -7.02 12.10 0.21
CA ASN A 18 -8.10 12.68 1.02
C ASN A 18 -9.42 11.89 0.86
N VAL A 19 -10.35 12.11 1.79
CA VAL A 19 -11.59 11.33 1.95
C VAL A 19 -12.59 11.68 0.85
N GLU A 20 -12.69 12.94 0.49
CA GLU A 20 -13.63 13.48 -0.49
C GLU A 20 -13.39 12.88 -1.87
N ASP A 21 -12.13 12.85 -2.31
CA ASP A 21 -11.75 12.25 -3.59
C ASP A 21 -11.90 10.73 -3.53
N LEU A 22 -11.58 10.08 -2.40
CA LEU A 22 -11.79 8.63 -2.24
C LEU A 22 -13.26 8.25 -2.44
N ARG A 23 -14.19 9.01 -1.85
CA ARG A 23 -15.63 8.80 -2.06
C ARG A 23 -16.02 8.96 -3.53
N THR A 24 -15.42 9.91 -4.23
CA THR A 24 -15.66 10.13 -5.67
C THR A 24 -15.22 8.90 -6.48
N PHE A 25 -14.03 8.37 -6.24
CA PHE A 25 -13.56 7.17 -6.92
C PHE A 25 -14.39 5.92 -6.56
N ILE A 26 -14.85 5.78 -5.32
CA ILE A 26 -15.78 4.71 -4.94
C ILE A 26 -17.08 4.82 -5.73
N ALA A 27 -17.69 6.00 -5.78
CA ALA A 27 -18.92 6.21 -6.52
C ALA A 27 -18.75 5.96 -8.04
N TRP A 28 -17.60 6.33 -8.61
CA TRP A 28 -17.28 6.00 -10.00
C TRP A 28 -17.14 4.49 -10.23
N HIS A 29 -16.45 3.77 -9.35
CA HIS A 29 -16.34 2.31 -9.45
C HIS A 29 -17.71 1.63 -9.36
N GLU A 30 -18.54 2.04 -8.40
CA GLU A 30 -19.91 1.55 -8.23
C GLU A 30 -20.82 1.86 -9.43
N ALA A 31 -20.56 2.98 -10.12
CA ALA A 31 -21.22 3.33 -11.38
C ALA A 31 -20.66 2.59 -12.61
N GLY A 32 -19.74 1.64 -12.42
CA GLY A 32 -19.16 0.80 -13.48
C GLY A 32 -18.03 1.48 -14.26
N LYS A 33 -17.42 2.55 -13.73
CA LYS A 33 -16.28 3.20 -14.40
C LYS A 33 -15.01 2.37 -14.26
N HIS A 34 -14.23 2.35 -15.34
CA HIS A 34 -13.05 1.51 -15.47
C HIS A 34 -11.75 2.28 -15.21
N PHE A 35 -11.06 1.94 -14.13
CA PHE A 35 -9.73 2.46 -13.84
C PHE A 35 -8.95 1.52 -12.95
N LEU A 36 -7.62 1.66 -12.98
CA LEU A 36 -6.71 0.90 -12.14
C LEU A 36 -5.70 1.87 -11.52
N SER A 37 -5.40 1.72 -10.24
CA SER A 37 -4.30 2.46 -9.61
C SER A 37 -3.44 1.54 -8.79
N SER A 38 -2.14 1.58 -9.05
CA SER A 38 -1.19 0.90 -8.18
C SER A 38 0.19 1.54 -8.15
N SER A 39 0.97 1.16 -7.14
CA SER A 39 2.42 1.19 -7.22
C SER A 39 2.99 -0.02 -7.95
N SER A 40 4.06 0.18 -8.72
CA SER A 40 4.86 -0.92 -9.25
C SER A 40 5.42 -1.82 -8.15
N LEU A 41 5.58 -1.31 -6.92
CA LEU A 41 6.12 -2.10 -5.80
C LEU A 41 5.19 -3.20 -5.27
N ARG A 42 3.94 -3.25 -5.74
CA ARG A 42 3.07 -4.43 -5.62
C ARG A 42 3.69 -5.66 -6.30
N TYR A 43 4.47 -5.45 -7.35
CA TYR A 43 5.04 -6.49 -8.23
C TYR A 43 6.54 -6.70 -8.03
N GLN A 44 7.04 -6.42 -6.82
CA GLN A 44 8.43 -6.66 -6.47
C GLN A 44 8.74 -8.15 -6.55
N LYS A 45 9.64 -8.51 -7.48
CA LYS A 45 10.01 -9.90 -7.79
C LYS A 45 10.45 -10.71 -6.57
N ASP A 46 11.20 -10.09 -5.67
CA ASP A 46 11.76 -10.73 -4.48
C ASP A 46 10.72 -10.98 -3.38
N LEU A 47 9.57 -10.32 -3.43
CA LEU A 47 8.45 -10.55 -2.54
C LEU A 47 7.47 -11.61 -3.05
N GLU A 48 7.44 -11.87 -4.36
CA GLU A 48 6.46 -12.79 -4.97
C GLU A 48 6.41 -14.20 -4.38
N PRO A 49 7.55 -14.84 -4.00
CA PRO A 49 7.50 -16.14 -3.35
C PRO A 49 6.64 -16.13 -2.08
N TYR A 50 6.65 -15.03 -1.34
CA TYR A 50 6.02 -14.87 -0.03
C TYR A 50 4.53 -14.50 -0.06
N TYR A 51 3.99 -14.13 -1.23
CA TYR A 51 2.58 -13.74 -1.36
C TYR A 51 1.62 -14.90 -1.16
N LYS A 52 1.98 -16.09 -1.67
CA LYS A 52 1.13 -17.29 -1.62
C LYS A 52 1.73 -18.43 -0.80
N ASN A 53 3.07 -18.49 -0.71
CA ASN A 53 3.77 -19.58 -0.06
C ASN A 53 4.83 -19.06 0.91
N ARG A 54 4.52 -19.13 2.20
CA ARG A 54 5.40 -18.67 3.29
C ARG A 54 5.70 -19.76 4.30
N TYR A 55 5.62 -21.02 3.88
CA TYR A 55 5.86 -22.16 4.77
C TYR A 55 7.20 -22.04 5.52
N GLU A 56 8.24 -21.55 4.85
CA GLU A 56 9.56 -21.36 5.47
C GLU A 56 9.59 -20.30 6.58
N LEU A 57 8.65 -19.35 6.58
CA LEU A 57 8.55 -18.30 7.60
C LEU A 57 7.54 -18.66 8.70
N GLY A 58 6.62 -19.60 8.45
CA GLY A 58 5.45 -19.83 9.29
C GLY A 58 4.42 -18.69 9.19
N GLN A 59 3.73 -18.38 10.29
CA GLN A 59 2.79 -17.25 10.34
C GLN A 59 3.56 -15.94 10.43
N LEU A 60 3.27 -14.95 9.56
CA LEU A 60 3.85 -13.62 9.68
C LEU A 60 3.35 -12.93 10.96
N VAL A 61 4.30 -12.45 11.77
CA VAL A 61 4.03 -11.76 13.04
C VAL A 61 4.49 -10.30 13.00
N PHE A 62 5.49 -9.98 12.17
CA PHE A 62 5.99 -8.63 12.04
C PHE A 62 6.52 -8.34 10.64
N ILE A 63 6.19 -7.15 10.13
CA ILE A 63 6.72 -6.62 8.87
C ILE A 63 7.32 -5.24 9.16
N ALA A 64 8.56 -5.02 8.71
CA ALA A 64 9.15 -3.69 8.73
C ALA A 64 9.57 -3.26 7.34
N ARG A 65 9.39 -1.97 7.06
CA ARG A 65 9.96 -1.34 5.87
C ARG A 65 10.43 0.05 6.20
N THR A 66 11.52 0.44 5.58
CA THR A 66 11.93 1.85 5.53
C THR A 66 11.77 2.38 4.12
N MET A 67 11.42 3.64 3.97
CA MET A 67 11.27 4.25 2.65
C MET A 67 11.75 5.70 2.69
N GLN A 68 12.38 6.13 1.60
CA GLN A 68 12.83 7.51 1.46
C GLN A 68 11.69 8.39 0.92
N LYS A 69 11.75 9.70 1.20
CA LYS A 69 10.81 10.77 0.78
C LYS A 69 9.59 10.88 1.70
N TYR A 70 8.52 11.51 1.22
CA TYR A 70 7.38 11.97 2.01
C TYR A 70 6.21 10.98 2.00
N TRP A 71 5.48 10.89 3.12
CA TRP A 71 4.36 9.95 3.27
C TRP A 71 3.26 10.16 2.22
N THR A 72 2.84 11.41 1.96
CA THR A 72 1.71 11.73 1.06
C THR A 72 1.83 11.10 -0.34
N THR A 73 3.05 11.00 -0.88
CA THR A 73 3.26 10.52 -2.26
C THR A 73 4.04 9.21 -2.36
N TYR A 74 4.84 8.87 -1.34
CA TYR A 74 5.65 7.65 -1.31
C TYR A 74 5.22 6.64 -0.25
N GLY A 75 4.36 7.00 0.70
CA GLY A 75 3.76 6.05 1.65
C GLY A 75 3.01 4.93 0.94
N MET A 76 2.33 5.24 -0.16
CA MET A 76 1.66 4.23 -0.99
C MET A 76 2.61 3.16 -1.55
N HIS A 77 3.85 3.52 -1.89
CA HIS A 77 4.86 2.52 -2.29
C HIS A 77 5.12 1.52 -1.16
N ALA A 78 5.17 1.98 0.09
CA ALA A 78 5.39 1.13 1.26
C ALA A 78 4.19 0.22 1.53
N LEU A 79 2.97 0.73 1.35
CA LEU A 79 1.71 0.03 1.63
C LEU A 79 1.36 -1.03 0.58
N GLU A 80 1.63 -0.78 -0.70
CA GLU A 80 1.19 -1.63 -1.83
C GLU A 80 1.69 -3.07 -1.79
N SER A 81 2.87 -3.29 -1.23
CA SER A 81 3.41 -4.64 -1.08
C SER A 81 2.78 -5.41 0.09
N LEU A 82 2.02 -4.76 0.99
CA LEU A 82 1.44 -5.40 2.17
C LEU A 82 0.22 -6.27 1.83
N TYR A 83 -0.64 -5.81 0.91
CA TYR A 83 -1.85 -6.56 0.54
C TYR A 83 -1.53 -7.95 -0.02
N PRO A 84 -0.61 -8.09 -0.99
CA PRO A 84 -0.20 -9.40 -1.47
C PRO A 84 0.40 -10.33 -0.39
N LEU A 85 0.91 -9.78 0.73
CA LEU A 85 1.46 -10.55 1.85
C LEU A 85 0.39 -10.97 2.86
N LEU A 86 -0.48 -10.05 3.27
CA LEU A 86 -1.38 -10.22 4.41
C LEU A 86 -2.84 -10.46 4.01
N GLY A 87 -3.25 -10.03 2.81
CA GLY A 87 -4.64 -10.04 2.38
C GLY A 87 -5.47 -8.94 3.05
N GLU A 88 -6.77 -9.19 3.18
CA GLU A 88 -7.69 -8.33 3.92
C GLU A 88 -7.49 -8.44 5.44
N GLY A 89 -7.90 -7.40 6.18
CA GLY A 89 -7.88 -7.39 7.65
C GLY A 89 -7.11 -6.23 8.29
N PHE A 90 -6.69 -5.23 7.51
CA PHE A 90 -6.12 -4.00 8.07
C PHE A 90 -7.17 -3.27 8.93
N ARG A 91 -6.77 -2.83 10.13
CA ARG A 91 -7.69 -2.25 11.13
C ARG A 91 -7.43 -0.79 11.41
N SER A 92 -6.18 -0.43 11.64
CA SER A 92 -5.80 0.91 12.05
C SER A 92 -4.39 1.26 11.63
N ILE A 93 -4.11 2.55 11.62
CA ILE A 93 -2.79 3.12 11.43
C ILE A 93 -2.55 4.25 12.44
N GLN A 94 -1.31 4.37 12.90
CA GLN A 94 -0.87 5.41 13.81
C GLN A 94 0.50 5.91 13.39
N ASP A 95 0.68 7.22 13.26
CA ASP A 95 1.97 7.86 13.08
C ASP A 95 2.57 8.21 14.44
N VAL A 96 3.57 7.45 14.87
CA VAL A 96 4.36 7.71 16.08
C VAL A 96 5.71 8.36 15.73
N GLY A 97 5.82 8.92 14.52
CA GLY A 97 7.01 9.61 14.05
C GLY A 97 7.42 10.76 14.98
N PRO A 98 8.73 11.01 15.13
CA PRO A 98 9.22 12.03 16.07
C PRO A 98 8.91 13.46 15.61
N ASP A 99 8.69 13.66 14.30
CA ASP A 99 8.39 14.97 13.72
C ASP A 99 7.67 14.79 12.37
N PRO A 100 6.37 14.44 12.37
CA PRO A 100 5.59 14.28 11.14
C PRO A 100 5.54 15.56 10.29
N ALA A 101 5.56 16.74 10.93
CA ALA A 101 5.57 18.03 10.25
C ALA A 101 6.85 18.24 9.43
N ALA A 102 8.00 17.75 9.90
CA ALA A 102 9.25 17.72 9.13
C ALA A 102 9.39 16.48 8.21
N GLY A 103 8.33 15.68 8.04
CA GLY A 103 8.32 14.50 7.18
C GLY A 103 9.07 13.30 7.76
N LYS A 104 9.20 13.21 9.09
CA LYS A 104 9.76 12.04 9.79
C LYS A 104 8.63 11.22 10.40
N HIS A 105 8.14 10.26 9.63
CA HIS A 105 7.01 9.42 10.00
C HIS A 105 7.45 8.04 10.47
N HIS A 106 6.69 7.47 11.40
CA HIS A 106 6.78 6.06 11.78
C HIS A 106 5.37 5.52 11.92
N MET A 107 4.91 4.81 10.89
CA MET A 107 3.58 4.24 10.86
C MET A 107 3.57 2.87 11.53
N LEU A 108 2.70 2.71 12.52
CA LEU A 108 2.32 1.43 13.10
C LEU A 108 0.95 1.04 12.56
N ILE A 109 0.84 -0.13 11.95
CA ILE A 109 -0.41 -0.63 11.35
C ILE A 109 -0.78 -1.96 12.01
N LYS A 110 -2.06 -2.11 12.34
CA LYS A 110 -2.62 -3.34 12.91
C LYS A 110 -3.40 -4.13 11.86
N HIS A 111 -3.27 -5.44 11.90
CA HIS A 111 -3.96 -6.39 11.02
C HIS A 111 -4.59 -7.54 11.83
N ASP A 112 -5.74 -8.05 11.39
CA ASP A 112 -6.49 -9.12 12.07
C ASP A 112 -5.73 -10.43 12.23
N SER A 113 -4.75 -10.68 11.37
CA SER A 113 -3.86 -11.83 11.49
C SER A 113 -2.94 -11.79 12.72
N GLY A 114 -2.94 -10.68 13.47
CA GLY A 114 -2.01 -10.41 14.57
C GLY A 114 -0.64 -9.89 14.10
N CYS A 115 -0.39 -9.83 12.80
CA CYS A 115 0.83 -9.26 12.25
C CYS A 115 0.86 -7.75 12.49
N THR A 116 1.92 -7.26 13.13
CA THR A 116 2.16 -5.83 13.30
C THR A 116 3.04 -5.31 12.17
N ILE A 117 2.73 -4.16 11.59
CA ILE A 117 3.53 -3.56 10.53
C ILE A 117 4.12 -2.24 11.01
N SER A 118 5.42 -2.04 10.75
CA SER A 118 6.17 -0.83 11.08
C SER A 118 6.79 -0.23 9.81
N LEU A 119 6.32 0.94 9.39
CA LEU A 119 6.84 1.66 8.23
C LEU A 119 7.51 2.96 8.66
N VAL A 120 8.82 3.08 8.47
CA VAL A 120 9.57 4.32 8.75
C VAL A 120 9.81 5.06 7.45
N GLN A 121 9.40 6.32 7.40
CA GLN A 121 9.43 7.13 6.18
C GLN A 121 10.08 8.49 6.49
N GLN A 122 11.23 8.77 5.89
CA GLN A 122 11.93 10.05 6.04
C GLN A 122 12.89 10.32 4.88
N TYR A 123 13.26 11.58 4.64
CA TYR A 123 14.10 11.93 3.47
C TYR A 123 15.55 11.45 3.58
N SER A 124 16.10 11.38 4.80
CA SER A 124 17.52 11.11 5.05
C SER A 124 17.88 9.63 5.18
N ILE A 125 16.92 8.71 5.02
CA ILE A 125 17.18 7.27 5.15
C ILE A 125 17.60 6.66 3.82
N SER A 126 18.64 5.82 3.86
CA SER A 126 18.87 4.81 2.82
C SER A 126 18.07 3.58 3.21
N SER A 127 17.18 3.10 2.34
CA SER A 127 16.28 1.99 2.67
C SER A 127 17.02 0.65 2.65
N PRO A 128 17.16 -0.08 3.78
CA PRO A 128 17.58 -1.49 3.79
C PRO A 128 16.62 -2.45 3.07
N GLY A 129 15.42 -1.99 2.69
CA GLY A 129 14.38 -2.81 2.06
C GLY A 129 13.27 -3.23 3.04
N PHE A 130 12.88 -4.50 2.96
CA PHE A 130 11.80 -5.14 3.73
C PHE A 130 12.35 -6.17 4.71
N ILE A 131 11.78 -6.23 5.90
CA ILE A 131 11.98 -7.32 6.86
C ILE A 131 10.65 -8.03 7.03
N LEU A 132 10.65 -9.35 6.80
CA LEU A 132 9.52 -10.22 7.07
C LEU A 132 9.92 -11.17 8.21
N CYS A 133 9.21 -11.10 9.33
CA CYS A 133 9.41 -12.00 10.46
C CYS A 133 8.16 -12.87 10.62
N GLY A 134 8.34 -14.18 10.50
CA GLY A 134 7.32 -15.15 10.88
C GLY A 134 7.69 -15.93 12.13
N THR A 135 6.84 -16.87 12.53
CA THR A 135 7.02 -17.71 13.72
C THR A 135 8.23 -18.62 13.64
N ASP A 136 8.64 -19.01 12.43
CA ASP A 136 9.63 -20.07 12.23
C ASP A 136 10.96 -19.50 11.71
N ALA A 137 10.91 -18.39 10.95
CA ALA A 137 12.09 -17.71 10.42
C ALA A 137 11.83 -16.24 10.07
N SER A 138 12.90 -15.52 9.74
CA SER A 138 12.86 -14.14 9.26
C SER A 138 13.74 -13.95 8.03
N ILE A 139 13.36 -13.04 7.14
CA ILE A 139 14.15 -12.68 5.96
C ILE A 139 14.22 -11.15 5.77
N VAL A 140 15.33 -10.69 5.20
CA VAL A 140 15.53 -9.32 4.75
C VAL A 140 15.63 -9.29 3.23
N LEU A 141 14.77 -8.51 2.58
CA LEU A 141 14.64 -8.38 1.13
C LEU A 141 15.00 -6.95 0.72
N LYS A 142 15.78 -6.78 -0.36
CA LYS A 142 16.30 -5.46 -0.73
C LYS A 142 15.41 -4.69 -1.70
N GLY A 143 14.61 -5.36 -2.53
CA GLY A 143 13.73 -4.71 -3.50
C GLY A 143 14.44 -3.94 -4.61
N SER A 144 15.54 -4.48 -5.16
CA SER A 144 16.41 -3.74 -6.08
C SER A 144 16.00 -3.77 -7.56
N ASP A 145 15.15 -4.72 -7.99
CA ASP A 145 14.73 -4.85 -9.40
C ASP A 145 13.47 -4.02 -9.70
N THR A 146 13.65 -2.70 -9.80
CA THR A 146 12.57 -1.76 -10.12
C THR A 146 12.07 -1.92 -11.56
N TYR A 147 12.95 -2.29 -12.50
CA TYR A 147 12.56 -2.50 -13.90
C TYR A 147 11.53 -3.61 -14.04
N TYR A 148 11.77 -4.77 -13.41
CA TYR A 148 10.79 -5.86 -13.41
C TYR A 148 9.44 -5.41 -12.85
N SER A 149 9.47 -4.69 -11.73
CA SER A 149 8.27 -4.21 -11.04
C SER A 149 7.42 -3.29 -11.92
N PHE A 150 8.05 -2.32 -12.60
CA PHE A 150 7.36 -1.43 -13.54
C PHE A 150 6.87 -2.16 -14.80
N LYS A 151 7.71 -3.03 -15.39
CA LYS A 151 7.32 -3.83 -16.55
C LYS A 151 6.08 -4.68 -16.23
N LYS A 152 6.09 -5.39 -15.11
CA LYS A 152 4.99 -6.26 -14.69
C LYS A 152 3.71 -5.46 -14.42
N GLN A 153 3.81 -4.27 -13.81
CA GLN A 153 2.67 -3.38 -13.63
C GLN A 153 2.01 -3.00 -14.96
N MET A 154 2.81 -2.63 -15.97
CA MET A 154 2.30 -2.27 -17.29
C MET A 154 1.70 -3.48 -18.02
N GLU A 155 2.33 -4.66 -17.92
CA GLU A 155 1.78 -5.91 -18.47
C GLU A 155 0.41 -6.25 -17.86
N VAL A 156 0.27 -6.09 -16.53
CA VAL A 156 -1.00 -6.27 -15.82
C VAL A 156 -2.06 -5.29 -16.28
N PHE A 157 -1.71 -4.02 -16.46
CA PHE A 157 -2.67 -3.03 -16.97
C PHE A 157 -3.10 -3.29 -18.41
N VAL A 158 -2.17 -3.72 -19.28
CA VAL A 158 -2.50 -4.12 -20.67
C VAL A 158 -3.43 -5.32 -20.68
N GLU A 159 -3.19 -6.30 -19.79
CA GLU A 159 -4.07 -7.48 -19.67
C GLU A 159 -5.48 -7.11 -19.20
N TYR A 160 -5.58 -6.19 -18.23
CA TYR A 160 -6.86 -5.63 -17.80
C TYR A 160 -7.63 -5.00 -18.97
N ILE A 161 -6.99 -4.15 -19.78
CA ILE A 161 -7.67 -3.53 -20.94
C ILE A 161 -8.11 -4.59 -21.96
N ARG A 162 -7.32 -5.64 -22.18
CA ARG A 162 -7.64 -6.69 -23.17
C ARG A 162 -8.78 -7.60 -22.73
N THR A 163 -8.87 -7.91 -21.45
CA THR A 163 -9.79 -8.92 -20.92
C THR A 163 -11.01 -8.32 -20.23
N GLY A 164 -10.93 -7.06 -19.78
CA GLY A 164 -11.89 -6.45 -18.88
C GLY A 164 -11.86 -7.00 -17.45
N ILE A 165 -10.90 -7.88 -17.12
CA ILE A 165 -10.79 -8.51 -15.79
C ILE A 165 -9.82 -7.70 -14.94
N GLU A 166 -10.32 -7.13 -13.83
CA GLU A 166 -9.47 -6.44 -12.86
C GLU A 166 -8.42 -7.38 -12.26
N PRO A 167 -7.15 -6.97 -12.14
CA PRO A 167 -6.08 -7.83 -11.66
C PRO A 167 -6.11 -8.06 -10.13
N TYR A 168 -6.81 -7.18 -9.42
CA TYR A 168 -7.14 -7.29 -8.01
C TYR A 168 -8.43 -6.50 -7.76
N PRO A 169 -9.22 -6.85 -6.73
CA PRO A 169 -10.44 -6.11 -6.40
C PRO A 169 -10.14 -4.66 -6.07
N PHE A 170 -10.94 -3.72 -6.59
CA PHE A 170 -10.83 -2.30 -6.26
C PHE A 170 -10.84 -1.99 -4.75
N ARG A 171 -11.49 -2.84 -3.94
CA ARG A 171 -11.48 -2.76 -2.47
C ARG A 171 -10.06 -2.72 -1.88
N GLU A 172 -9.10 -3.41 -2.49
CA GLU A 172 -7.71 -3.35 -2.05
C GLU A 172 -7.14 -1.93 -2.15
N THR A 173 -7.39 -1.25 -3.27
CA THR A 173 -6.98 0.14 -3.49
C THR A 173 -7.66 1.08 -2.48
N VAL A 174 -8.94 0.86 -2.19
CA VAL A 174 -9.67 1.64 -1.17
C VAL A 174 -9.00 1.52 0.20
N VAL A 175 -8.70 0.30 0.64
CA VAL A 175 -8.07 0.08 1.95
C VAL A 175 -6.65 0.68 2.00
N LEU A 176 -5.89 0.59 0.93
CA LEU A 176 -4.57 1.23 0.85
C LEU A 176 -4.67 2.77 0.90
N ALA A 177 -5.68 3.35 0.26
CA ALA A 177 -5.97 4.78 0.36
C ALA A 177 -6.39 5.18 1.79
N GLN A 178 -7.24 4.38 2.44
CA GLN A 178 -7.62 4.58 3.84
C GLN A 178 -6.38 4.55 4.76
N LEU A 179 -5.44 3.63 4.55
CA LEU A 179 -4.17 3.60 5.30
C LEU A 179 -3.33 4.87 5.05
N LEU A 180 -3.19 5.30 3.80
CA LEU A 180 -2.45 6.53 3.47
C LEU A 180 -3.06 7.75 4.17
N ILE A 181 -4.38 7.94 4.02
CA ILE A 181 -5.16 9.04 4.60
C ILE A 181 -5.11 8.97 6.13
N GLY A 182 -5.31 7.79 6.72
CA GLY A 182 -5.26 7.59 8.16
C GLY A 182 -3.90 7.95 8.75
N GLY A 183 -2.79 7.63 8.06
CA GLY A 183 -1.46 8.07 8.46
C GLY A 183 -1.31 9.60 8.43
N LEU A 184 -1.89 10.28 7.44
CA LEU A 184 -1.90 11.75 7.37
C LEU A 184 -2.74 12.38 8.49
N ILE A 185 -3.92 11.84 8.77
CA ILE A 185 -4.80 12.28 9.88
C ILE A 185 -4.06 12.09 11.21
N SER A 186 -3.52 10.90 11.45
CA SER A 186 -2.78 10.57 12.67
C SER A 186 -1.65 11.56 12.92
N GLY A 187 -0.80 11.82 11.93
CA GLY A 187 0.32 12.76 12.07
C GLY A 187 -0.13 14.20 12.35
N ARG A 188 -1.24 14.65 11.76
CA ARG A 188 -1.82 16.00 12.02
C ARG A 188 -2.43 16.12 13.41
N GLU A 189 -2.97 15.02 13.94
CA GLU A 189 -3.68 14.96 15.22
C GLU A 189 -2.80 14.46 16.38
N GLY A 190 -1.49 14.70 16.29
CA GLY A 190 -0.55 14.40 17.37
C GLY A 190 -0.30 12.90 17.58
N GLY A 191 -0.44 12.10 16.51
CA GLY A 191 -0.15 10.67 16.51
C GLY A 191 -1.23 9.81 17.14
N ARG A 192 -2.50 10.23 17.11
CA ARG A 192 -3.59 9.33 17.55
C ARG A 192 -3.71 8.12 16.63
N GLU A 193 -4.16 7.00 17.15
CA GLU A 193 -4.56 5.87 16.33
C GLU A 193 -5.83 6.21 15.54
N VAL A 194 -5.83 5.90 14.24
CA VAL A 194 -6.97 6.09 13.33
C VAL A 194 -7.45 4.73 12.85
N LEU A 195 -8.71 4.38 13.14
CA LEU A 195 -9.34 3.18 12.60
C LEU A 195 -9.71 3.40 11.14
N LEU A 196 -9.51 2.39 10.30
CA LEU A 196 -9.89 2.45 8.89
C LEU A 196 -11.40 2.65 8.71
N SER A 197 -12.22 2.16 9.66
CA SER A 197 -13.66 2.36 9.68
C SER A 197 -14.09 3.81 9.92
N GLU A 198 -13.18 4.71 10.30
CA GLU A 198 -13.45 6.16 10.36
C GLU A 198 -13.36 6.81 8.98
N ILE A 199 -12.76 6.11 8.00
CA ILE A 199 -12.41 6.64 6.68
C ILE A 199 -13.26 5.91 5.64
N VAL A 200 -14.30 6.59 5.15
CA VAL A 200 -15.30 6.15 4.15
C VAL A 200 -16.12 4.88 4.48
#